data_AF-A0A3E4WEG8-F1
#
_entry.id   AF-A0A3E4WEG8-F1
#
_cell.length_a   1.000
_cell.length_b   1.000
_cell.length_c   1.000
_cell.angle_alpha   90.00
_cell.angle_beta   90.00
_cell.angle_gamma   90.00
#
_symmetry.space_group_name_H-M   'P 1'
#
loop_
_entity.id
_entity.type
_entity.pdbx_description
1 polymer ?
#
loop_
_entity_poly.entity_id
_entity_poly.type
_entity_poly.pdbx_seq_one_letter_code
_entity_poly.pdbx_strand_id
1 'polypeptide(L)'
;MKNTTHLILGMLALTFGMEAKAQIQLPSVFSDGMVLQQNSKVAVWGWGNPSETLMILSGWNPGDTVRTVVDNQGRWKAEVPTGRTGGPYTLEVKGGNDSWKVSDVMLGEVWLCSGQSNMEWSADMGIMNGEQEVKQAACPSVRIFHNPKQGADTPQTDCRTKWEVATPESMRKTSATAYFFARYLTEHLKVPVGILVSAWGGTPAEVWTPAEVWTPAEIVEKDEILSKNKLKDYPWWPIKPGVLYNQMIHPLVPYQIAGCIWYQGESNHENAPSYARLVSKMVEAWRKDFEWDFPFYYVQIAPHTYGAKNNTPALLREQQELMLGQVKNTAMINISDLVENVKDIHPRNKRAIGERLACLAMDKVYGQFTGAYESPCLHDARVVKRNLEVTLEGNFNTLHSTTKEVTGLTVVDCTGKQVAVNARLKGKSLQIPLRGLKAPYQVYYCFDEATIGSLRTDADMPVLPFRTAKIEVK
;
A
#
# COMPACT_ATOMS: atom_id res chain seq x y z
N MET A 1 39.16 46.60 -71.51
CA MET A 1 38.16 47.44 -70.80
C MET A 1 36.79 46.79 -70.89
N LYS A 2 36.23 46.41 -69.73
CA LYS A 2 34.80 46.40 -69.35
C LYS A 2 34.48 45.20 -68.45
N ASN A 3 34.85 45.40 -67.19
CA ASN A 3 34.21 45.08 -65.93
C ASN A 3 33.08 44.04 -65.88
N THR A 4 33.41 43.00 -65.14
CA THR A 4 32.61 42.09 -64.33
C THR A 4 31.58 42.81 -63.46
N THR A 5 30.33 42.32 -63.47
CA THR A 5 29.35 42.62 -62.41
C THR A 5 28.70 41.31 -61.99
N HIS A 6 29.20 40.74 -60.89
CA HIS A 6 28.52 39.66 -60.18
C HIS A 6 27.41 40.27 -59.31
N LEU A 7 26.16 39.90 -59.55
CA LEU A 7 25.06 40.16 -58.62
C LEU A 7 25.17 39.14 -57.48
N ILE A 8 25.57 39.60 -56.30
CA ILE A 8 25.41 38.85 -55.05
C ILE A 8 24.03 39.21 -54.50
N LEU A 9 23.09 38.27 -54.60
CA LEU A 9 21.79 38.36 -53.95
C LEU A 9 21.98 37.98 -52.47
N GLY A 10 22.09 38.97 -51.59
CA GLY A 10 22.14 38.76 -50.14
C GLY A 10 20.78 38.32 -49.62
N MET A 11 20.63 37.04 -49.27
CA MET A 11 19.53 36.56 -48.42
C MET A 11 19.78 37.04 -46.99
N LEU A 12 19.07 38.09 -46.59
CA LEU A 12 18.98 38.49 -45.18
C LEU A 12 18.09 37.46 -44.46
N ALA A 13 18.71 36.44 -43.87
CA ALA A 13 18.03 35.53 -42.97
C ALA A 13 17.70 36.27 -41.65
N LEU A 14 16.49 36.82 -41.57
CA LEU A 14 15.88 37.26 -40.32
C LEU A 14 15.73 36.04 -39.41
N THR A 15 16.73 35.79 -38.58
CA THR A 15 16.62 34.89 -37.44
C THR A 15 15.73 35.56 -36.40
N PHE A 16 14.42 35.29 -36.47
CA PHE A 16 13.55 35.50 -35.33
C PHE A 16 14.04 34.56 -34.22
N GLY A 17 14.86 35.09 -33.32
CA GLY A 17 15.18 34.43 -32.05
C GLY A 17 13.88 34.32 -31.26
N MET A 18 13.24 33.15 -31.28
CA MET A 18 12.26 32.82 -30.26
C MET A 18 13.04 32.70 -28.95
N GLU A 19 12.99 33.73 -28.11
CA GLU A 19 13.36 33.58 -26.71
C GLU A 19 12.40 32.57 -26.08
N ALA A 20 12.82 31.30 -26.05
CA ALA A 20 12.14 30.29 -25.27
C ALA A 20 12.28 30.66 -23.79
N LYS A 21 11.24 31.28 -23.22
CA LYS A 21 11.13 31.46 -21.76
C LYS A 21 10.84 30.10 -21.15
N ALA A 22 11.88 29.35 -20.83
CA ALA A 22 11.73 28.11 -20.06
C ALA A 22 11.30 28.47 -18.64
N GLN A 23 10.11 27.96 -18.28
CA GLN A 23 9.38 28.25 -17.06
C GLN A 23 9.79 27.27 -15.95
N ILE A 24 9.85 27.71 -14.70
CA ILE A 24 9.93 26.87 -13.50
C ILE A 24 8.74 25.92 -13.53
N GLN A 25 9.02 24.63 -13.49
CA GLN A 25 8.00 23.58 -13.52
C GLN A 25 8.22 22.63 -12.36
N LEU A 26 7.12 22.21 -11.72
CA LEU A 26 7.13 21.18 -10.69
C LEU A 26 6.20 20.03 -11.13
N PRO A 27 6.44 18.79 -10.67
CA PRO A 27 5.52 17.69 -10.90
C PRO A 27 4.12 17.97 -10.34
N SER A 28 3.11 17.33 -10.89
CA SER A 28 1.70 17.58 -10.58
C SER A 28 1.29 17.27 -9.12
N VAL A 29 2.11 16.51 -8.38
CA VAL A 29 1.95 16.30 -6.94
C VAL A 29 2.06 17.61 -6.14
N PHE A 30 2.70 18.63 -6.70
CA PHE A 30 2.66 19.99 -6.20
C PHE A 30 1.51 20.75 -6.90
N SER A 31 0.31 20.66 -6.36
CA SER A 31 -0.87 21.36 -6.87
C SER A 31 -1.80 21.81 -5.75
N ASP A 32 -2.73 22.73 -6.04
CA ASP A 32 -3.59 23.32 -5.02
C ASP A 32 -4.36 22.24 -4.24
N GLY A 33 -4.44 22.40 -2.91
CA GLY A 33 -5.09 21.43 -2.03
C GLY A 33 -4.20 20.29 -1.55
N MET A 34 -2.88 20.34 -1.83
CA MET A 34 -1.92 19.33 -1.38
C MET A 34 -1.75 19.28 0.14
N VAL A 35 -1.28 18.13 0.63
CA VAL A 35 -0.89 17.93 2.02
C VAL A 35 0.58 17.55 2.07
N LEU A 36 1.40 18.33 2.75
CA LEU A 36 2.80 18.00 3.05
C LEU A 36 2.90 17.35 4.43
N GLN A 37 3.81 16.39 4.56
CA GLN A 37 4.11 15.75 5.84
C GLN A 37 4.55 16.79 6.88
N GLN A 38 3.87 16.82 8.02
CA GLN A 38 4.19 17.70 9.15
C GLN A 38 5.43 17.21 9.93
N ASN A 39 6.03 18.11 10.70
CA ASN A 39 7.18 17.84 11.58
C ASN A 39 8.32 17.08 10.87
N SER A 40 8.61 17.46 9.63
CA SER A 40 9.56 16.76 8.78
C SER A 40 10.40 17.73 7.93
N LYS A 41 11.23 17.18 7.06
CA LYS A 41 11.90 17.89 5.98
C LYS A 41 11.39 17.32 4.68
N VAL A 42 10.52 18.06 4.00
CA VAL A 42 9.91 17.58 2.75
C VAL A 42 10.77 17.98 1.57
N ALA A 43 10.94 17.07 0.61
CA ALA A 43 11.56 17.41 -0.65
C ALA A 43 10.59 18.27 -1.50
N VAL A 44 11.10 19.36 -2.06
CA VAL A 44 10.48 20.11 -3.14
C VAL A 44 11.42 20.03 -4.34
N TRP A 45 10.91 19.64 -5.50
CA TRP A 45 11.73 19.41 -6.68
C TRP A 45 10.99 19.77 -7.96
N GLY A 46 11.75 19.93 -9.04
CA GLY A 46 11.21 20.26 -10.34
C GLY A 46 12.28 20.51 -11.38
N TRP A 47 11.90 21.28 -12.39
CA TRP A 47 12.72 21.67 -13.52
C TRP A 47 12.83 23.19 -13.64
N GLY A 48 13.91 23.66 -14.24
CA GLY A 48 14.18 25.08 -14.47
C GLY A 48 15.40 25.28 -15.39
N ASN A 49 15.87 26.53 -15.50
CA ASN A 49 17.02 26.82 -16.34
C ASN A 49 18.33 26.37 -15.67
N PRO A 50 19.23 25.65 -16.36
CA PRO A 50 20.50 25.23 -15.77
C PRO A 50 21.28 26.38 -15.15
N SER A 51 21.88 26.15 -13.96
CA SER A 51 22.61 27.14 -13.15
C SER A 51 21.78 28.28 -12.58
N GLU A 52 20.46 28.29 -12.78
CA GLU A 52 19.56 29.26 -12.13
C GLU A 52 19.51 29.00 -10.62
N THR A 53 19.58 30.08 -9.84
CA THR A 53 19.33 30.02 -8.38
C THR A 53 17.85 30.21 -8.12
N LEU A 54 17.24 29.23 -7.45
CA LEU A 54 15.84 29.24 -7.06
C LEU A 54 15.69 29.55 -5.56
N MET A 55 14.67 30.32 -5.23
CA MET A 55 14.24 30.58 -3.86
C MET A 55 12.88 29.94 -3.60
N ILE A 56 12.77 29.20 -2.50
CA ILE A 56 11.55 28.53 -2.09
C ILE A 56 11.03 29.23 -0.83
N LEU A 57 9.84 29.81 -0.95
CA LEU A 57 9.14 30.58 0.06
C LEU A 57 7.96 29.75 0.57
N SER A 58 7.99 29.40 1.85
CA SER A 58 6.94 28.61 2.48
C SER A 58 6.08 29.47 3.41
N GLY A 59 4.76 29.41 3.24
CA GLY A 59 3.81 30.23 4.00
C GLY A 59 3.75 29.88 5.49
N TRP A 60 4.22 28.68 5.87
CA TRP A 60 4.33 28.27 7.28
C TRP A 60 5.61 28.77 7.96
N ASN A 61 6.63 29.18 7.21
CA ASN A 61 7.88 29.73 7.73
C ASN A 61 8.24 31.04 6.98
N PRO A 62 7.47 32.14 7.16
CA PRO A 62 7.61 33.37 6.36
C PRO A 62 8.95 34.11 6.53
N GLY A 63 9.72 33.80 7.58
CA GLY A 63 11.05 34.35 7.83
C GLY A 63 12.20 33.52 7.25
N ASP A 64 11.91 32.36 6.67
CA ASP A 64 12.91 31.46 6.10
C ASP A 64 12.78 31.40 4.58
N THR A 65 13.91 31.23 3.89
CA THR A 65 13.97 31.09 2.45
C THR A 65 15.00 30.04 2.10
N VAL A 66 14.50 28.89 1.63
CA VAL A 66 15.36 27.81 1.15
C VAL A 66 15.87 28.20 -0.24
N ARG A 67 17.17 28.02 -0.49
CA ARG A 67 17.78 28.28 -1.81
C ARG A 67 18.33 26.99 -2.38
N THR A 68 18.20 26.83 -3.69
CA THR A 68 18.80 25.71 -4.43
C THR A 68 19.24 26.19 -5.80
N VAL A 69 20.03 25.37 -6.50
CA VAL A 69 20.54 25.67 -7.84
C VAL A 69 20.09 24.56 -8.78
N VAL A 70 19.63 24.94 -9.96
CA VAL A 70 19.27 23.98 -11.00
C VAL A 70 20.53 23.35 -11.60
N ASP A 71 20.54 22.02 -11.66
CA ASP A 71 21.65 21.24 -12.20
C ASP A 71 21.80 21.41 -13.72
N ASN A 72 22.87 20.84 -14.28
CA ASN A 72 23.13 20.90 -15.73
C ASN A 72 22.15 20.07 -16.59
N GLN A 73 21.26 19.29 -15.98
CA GLN A 73 20.18 18.55 -16.62
C GLN A 73 18.83 19.28 -16.47
N GLY A 74 18.84 20.50 -15.93
CA GLY A 74 17.64 21.31 -15.74
C GLY A 74 16.78 20.86 -14.56
N ARG A 75 17.29 20.06 -13.62
CA ARG A 75 16.56 19.57 -12.45
C ARG A 75 17.04 20.24 -11.17
N TRP A 76 16.18 20.32 -10.17
CA TRP A 76 16.53 20.79 -8.84
C TRP A 76 15.75 20.03 -7.77
N LYS A 77 16.35 19.91 -6.59
CA LYS A 77 15.72 19.39 -5.36
C LYS A 77 16.17 20.25 -4.20
N ALA A 78 15.29 20.48 -3.24
CA ALA A 78 15.61 21.14 -1.98
C ALA A 78 14.79 20.55 -0.84
N GLU A 79 15.37 20.49 0.36
CA GLU A 79 14.63 20.13 1.57
C GLU A 79 14.00 21.39 2.19
N VAL A 80 12.70 21.35 2.42
CA VAL A 80 11.93 22.42 3.06
C VAL A 80 11.45 21.91 4.42
N PRO A 81 11.88 22.51 5.54
CA PRO A 81 11.38 22.15 6.86
C PRO A 81 9.88 22.43 7.00
N THR A 82 9.12 21.48 7.52
CA THR A 82 7.69 21.64 7.85
C THR A 82 7.51 21.65 9.37
N GLY A 83 6.58 22.50 9.83
CA GLY A 83 6.19 22.57 11.24
C GLY A 83 5.08 21.60 11.59
N ARG A 84 4.45 21.84 12.75
CA ARG A 84 3.23 21.15 13.17
C ARG A 84 2.09 21.37 12.17
N THR A 85 1.06 20.53 12.27
CA THR A 85 -0.16 20.64 11.47
C THR A 85 -0.72 22.07 11.39
N GLY A 86 -1.23 22.43 10.21
CA GLY A 86 -1.75 23.76 9.95
C GLY A 86 -2.08 23.99 8.47
N GLY A 87 -2.39 25.24 8.14
CA GLY A 87 -2.79 25.68 6.80
C GLY A 87 -4.21 26.27 6.80
N PRO A 88 -4.72 26.68 5.63
CA PRO A 88 -4.04 26.64 4.33
C PRO A 88 -2.87 27.63 4.24
N TYR A 89 -1.75 27.17 3.69
CA TYR A 89 -0.57 27.98 3.37
C TYR A 89 -0.38 28.12 1.86
N THR A 90 0.64 28.86 1.47
CA THR A 90 1.17 28.88 0.10
C THR A 90 2.59 28.34 0.06
N LEU A 91 2.98 27.72 -1.05
CA LEU A 91 4.38 27.40 -1.36
C LEU A 91 4.70 28.06 -2.71
N GLU A 92 5.78 28.83 -2.75
CA GLU A 92 6.17 29.60 -3.93
C GLU A 92 7.65 29.36 -4.25
N VAL A 93 7.97 29.13 -5.52
CA VAL A 93 9.32 28.96 -6.05
C VAL A 93 9.60 30.12 -7.00
N LYS A 94 10.67 30.87 -6.77
CA LYS A 94 11.07 32.02 -7.58
C LYS A 94 12.46 31.82 -8.17
N GLY A 95 12.66 32.23 -9.42
CA GLY A 95 13.94 32.20 -10.12
C GLY A 95 13.94 33.29 -11.19
N GLY A 96 14.95 34.16 -11.18
CA GLY A 96 15.02 35.29 -12.10
C GLY A 96 13.73 36.15 -12.09
N ASN A 97 13.04 36.18 -13.23
CA ASN A 97 11.74 36.87 -13.41
C ASN A 97 10.53 35.92 -13.38
N ASP A 98 10.75 34.63 -13.12
CA ASP A 98 9.71 33.61 -13.09
C ASP A 98 9.32 33.22 -11.66
N SER A 99 8.06 32.79 -11.51
CA SER A 99 7.51 32.35 -10.23
C SER A 99 6.48 31.26 -10.45
N TRP A 100 6.59 30.19 -9.66
CA TRP A 100 5.60 29.14 -9.57
C TRP A 100 5.01 29.14 -8.16
N LYS A 101 3.68 29.02 -8.04
CA LYS A 101 2.98 29.10 -6.75
C LYS A 101 1.85 28.08 -6.66
N VAL A 102 1.76 27.43 -5.50
CA VAL A 102 0.62 26.62 -5.06
C VAL A 102 -0.02 27.23 -3.82
N SER A 103 -1.35 27.16 -3.76
CA SER A 103 -2.19 27.62 -2.67
C SER A 103 -2.91 26.45 -2.00
N ASP A 104 -3.57 26.68 -0.86
CA ASP A 104 -4.25 25.62 -0.11
C ASP A 104 -3.32 24.44 0.25
N VAL A 105 -2.12 24.78 0.73
CA VAL A 105 -1.14 23.80 1.21
C VAL A 105 -1.40 23.51 2.68
N MET A 106 -1.72 22.26 2.99
CA MET A 106 -1.90 21.80 4.37
C MET A 106 -0.62 21.12 4.89
N LEU A 107 -0.31 21.31 6.16
CA LEU A 107 0.65 20.47 6.88
C LEU A 107 -0.13 19.42 7.68
N GLY A 108 0.16 18.14 7.45
CA GLY A 108 -0.58 17.02 8.03
C GLY A 108 0.13 15.70 7.84
N GLU A 109 -0.63 14.61 7.75
CA GLU A 109 -0.08 13.27 7.49
C GLU A 109 -0.29 12.89 6.03
N VAL A 110 0.70 12.24 5.40
CA VAL A 110 0.60 11.79 4.01
C VAL A 110 0.81 10.29 3.94
N TRP A 111 -0.15 9.56 3.37
CA TRP A 111 -0.09 8.10 3.23
C TRP A 111 -0.17 7.67 1.77
N LEU A 112 0.72 6.76 1.39
CA LEU A 112 0.63 6.05 0.11
C LEU A 112 -0.35 4.89 0.25
N CYS A 113 -1.33 4.79 -0.65
CA CYS A 113 -2.33 3.74 -0.64
C CYS A 113 -2.23 2.97 -1.95
N SER A 114 -1.70 1.74 -1.90
CA SER A 114 -1.34 0.98 -3.10
C SER A 114 -1.75 -0.49 -3.04
N GLY A 115 -1.67 -1.16 -4.19
CA GLY A 115 -2.07 -2.55 -4.38
C GLY A 115 -2.96 -2.74 -5.59
N GLN A 116 -3.86 -3.72 -5.51
CA GLN A 116 -4.74 -4.08 -6.62
C GLN A 116 -6.20 -3.66 -6.38
N SER A 117 -7.14 -4.39 -6.98
CA SER A 117 -8.57 -4.08 -7.01
C SER A 117 -9.18 -3.88 -5.63
N ASN A 118 -8.74 -4.62 -4.61
CA ASN A 118 -9.27 -4.45 -3.27
C ASN A 118 -8.80 -3.16 -2.57
N MET A 119 -7.64 -2.61 -2.94
CA MET A 119 -7.24 -1.25 -2.60
C MET A 119 -7.99 -0.24 -3.47
N GLU A 120 -8.11 -0.47 -4.78
CA GLU A 120 -8.78 0.44 -5.74
C GLU A 120 -10.28 0.60 -5.46
N TRP A 121 -10.93 -0.42 -4.90
CA TRP A 121 -12.38 -0.55 -4.83
C TRP A 121 -13.08 0.69 -4.27
N SER A 122 -13.98 1.26 -5.06
CA SER A 122 -14.70 2.48 -4.73
C SER A 122 -16.16 2.22 -4.33
N ALA A 123 -16.86 3.28 -3.90
CA ALA A 123 -18.28 3.17 -3.59
C ALA A 123 -19.11 2.81 -4.84
N ASP A 124 -18.77 3.36 -6.01
CA ASP A 124 -19.43 3.07 -7.29
C ASP A 124 -19.23 1.60 -7.74
N MET A 125 -18.15 0.96 -7.28
CA MET A 125 -17.92 -0.49 -7.51
C MET A 125 -18.71 -1.37 -6.53
N GLY A 126 -19.32 -0.80 -5.48
CA GLY A 126 -20.26 -1.47 -4.59
C GLY A 126 -19.67 -1.89 -3.25
N ILE A 127 -19.60 -0.95 -2.30
CA ILE A 127 -19.28 -1.25 -0.89
C ILE A 127 -20.54 -1.51 -0.05
N MET A 128 -20.38 -2.03 1.16
CA MET A 128 -21.45 -2.11 2.15
C MET A 128 -21.89 -0.69 2.52
N ASN A 129 -23.21 -0.44 2.54
CA ASN A 129 -23.80 0.87 2.85
C ASN A 129 -23.33 2.03 1.93
N GLY A 130 -22.87 1.74 0.71
CA GLY A 130 -22.20 2.72 -0.17
C GLY A 130 -22.94 4.05 -0.34
N GLU A 131 -24.24 4.03 -0.65
CA GLU A 131 -25.01 5.28 -0.82
C GLU A 131 -25.12 6.11 0.47
N GLN A 132 -25.19 5.46 1.63
CA GLN A 132 -25.20 6.16 2.92
C GLN A 132 -23.84 6.77 3.22
N GLU A 133 -22.77 6.00 3.03
CA GLU A 133 -21.40 6.44 3.28
C GLU A 133 -21.03 7.61 2.37
N VAL A 134 -21.38 7.54 1.07
CA VAL A 134 -21.19 8.64 0.11
C VAL A 134 -21.90 9.92 0.55
N LYS A 135 -23.17 9.84 0.99
CA LYS A 135 -23.92 11.02 1.46
C LYS A 135 -23.24 11.69 2.67
N GLN A 136 -22.50 10.92 3.46
CA GLN A 136 -21.80 11.37 4.66
C GLN A 136 -20.30 11.57 4.42
N ALA A 137 -19.83 11.56 3.16
CA ALA A 137 -18.42 11.47 2.86
C ALA A 137 -17.66 12.80 2.91
N ALA A 138 -18.36 13.95 2.98
CA ALA A 138 -17.72 15.26 3.02
C ALA A 138 -16.75 15.35 4.21
N CYS A 139 -15.45 15.46 3.92
CA CYS A 139 -14.40 15.56 4.93
C CYS A 139 -13.27 16.44 4.38
N PRO A 140 -13.36 17.78 4.49
CA PRO A 140 -12.39 18.69 3.88
C PRO A 140 -10.95 18.54 4.33
N SER A 141 -10.75 17.93 5.51
CA SER A 141 -9.43 17.61 6.05
C SER A 141 -8.79 16.38 5.37
N VAL A 142 -9.54 15.57 4.62
CA VAL A 142 -8.98 14.52 3.77
C VAL A 142 -8.77 15.06 2.37
N ARG A 143 -7.54 14.96 1.87
CA ARG A 143 -7.15 15.35 0.51
C ARG A 143 -6.69 14.12 -0.26
N ILE A 144 -7.11 14.02 -1.51
CA ILE A 144 -6.95 12.82 -2.33
C ILE A 144 -6.11 13.21 -3.54
N PHE A 145 -5.02 12.47 -3.77
CA PHE A 145 -4.26 12.51 -5.01
C PHE A 145 -4.44 11.17 -5.72
N HIS A 146 -5.35 11.11 -6.67
CA HIS A 146 -5.68 9.88 -7.37
C HIS A 146 -4.80 9.72 -8.62
N ASN A 147 -3.89 8.75 -8.58
CA ASN A 147 -2.98 8.50 -9.68
C ASN A 147 -3.69 7.77 -10.84
N PRO A 148 -3.58 8.26 -12.09
CA PRO A 148 -4.16 7.57 -13.22
C PRO A 148 -3.57 6.17 -13.40
N LYS A 149 -4.42 5.22 -13.82
CA LYS A 149 -4.01 3.86 -14.19
C LYS A 149 -3.21 3.88 -15.49
N GLN A 150 -1.90 4.08 -15.36
CA GLN A 150 -0.95 4.09 -16.47
C GLN A 150 0.31 3.30 -16.07
N GLY A 151 0.85 2.53 -17.02
CA GLY A 151 2.13 1.84 -16.86
C GLY A 151 3.16 2.42 -17.82
N ALA A 152 4.43 2.38 -17.45
CA ALA A 152 5.53 2.83 -18.30
C ALA A 152 6.71 1.88 -18.24
N ASP A 153 7.39 1.70 -19.37
CA ASP A 153 8.60 0.89 -19.46
C ASP A 153 9.80 1.54 -18.76
N THR A 154 9.77 2.84 -18.49
CA THR A 154 10.86 3.54 -17.81
C THR A 154 10.32 4.45 -16.71
N PRO A 155 11.11 4.73 -15.66
CA PRO A 155 10.69 5.63 -14.58
C PRO A 155 10.21 6.99 -15.12
N GLN A 156 9.02 7.40 -14.70
CA GLN A 156 8.39 8.65 -15.08
C GLN A 156 8.54 9.67 -13.97
N THR A 157 8.44 10.95 -14.29
CA THR A 157 8.67 12.03 -13.33
C THR A 157 7.41 12.83 -13.01
N ASP A 158 6.26 12.47 -13.59
CA ASP A 158 4.98 13.12 -13.31
C ASP A 158 3.79 12.15 -13.45
N CYS A 159 2.80 12.31 -12.57
CA CYS A 159 1.53 11.57 -12.56
C CYS A 159 0.45 12.19 -13.45
N ARG A 160 0.58 13.49 -13.79
CA ARG A 160 -0.41 14.26 -14.57
C ARG A 160 -1.83 14.22 -13.99
N THR A 161 -1.93 14.45 -12.68
CA THR A 161 -3.20 14.52 -11.94
C THR A 161 -3.18 15.71 -10.98
N LYS A 162 -4.13 15.82 -10.05
CA LYS A 162 -4.15 16.91 -9.06
C LYS A 162 -4.76 16.45 -7.75
N TRP A 163 -4.51 17.21 -6.70
CA TRP A 163 -5.22 17.03 -5.44
C TRP A 163 -6.68 17.44 -5.56
N GLU A 164 -7.53 16.72 -4.83
CA GLU A 164 -8.92 17.08 -4.63
C GLU A 164 -9.34 16.88 -3.17
N VAL A 165 -10.40 17.56 -2.77
CA VAL A 165 -10.98 17.44 -1.43
C VAL A 165 -11.88 16.21 -1.38
N ALA A 166 -11.92 15.52 -0.24
CA ALA A 166 -12.91 14.47 -0.03
C ALA A 166 -14.33 15.06 0.06
N THR A 167 -15.13 14.75 -0.94
CA THR A 167 -16.53 15.12 -1.11
C THR A 167 -17.35 13.85 -1.40
N PRO A 168 -18.69 13.91 -1.35
CA PRO A 168 -19.51 12.82 -1.86
C PRO A 168 -19.16 12.41 -3.29
N GLU A 169 -18.80 13.35 -4.17
CA GLU A 169 -18.44 13.03 -5.56
C GLU A 169 -17.09 12.32 -5.68
N SER A 170 -16.05 12.80 -4.99
CA SER A 170 -14.72 12.17 -5.04
C SER A 170 -14.70 10.83 -4.30
N MET A 171 -15.43 10.69 -3.18
CA MET A 171 -15.51 9.41 -2.45
C MET A 171 -16.13 8.29 -3.29
N ARG A 172 -17.07 8.61 -4.19
CA ARG A 172 -17.65 7.63 -5.13
C ARG A 172 -16.62 6.91 -5.99
N LYS A 173 -15.57 7.63 -6.38
CA LYS A 173 -14.58 7.20 -7.38
C LYS A 173 -13.24 6.80 -6.78
N THR A 174 -12.91 7.29 -5.59
CA THR A 174 -11.66 6.97 -4.89
C THR A 174 -11.71 5.61 -4.18
N SER A 175 -10.55 5.12 -3.73
CA SER A 175 -10.44 3.96 -2.86
C SER A 175 -11.24 4.16 -1.57
N ALA A 176 -12.26 3.32 -1.35
CA ALA A 176 -13.05 3.37 -0.13
C ALA A 176 -12.21 3.00 1.10
N THR A 177 -11.35 2.00 1.00
CA THR A 177 -10.42 1.60 2.08
C THR A 177 -9.51 2.76 2.48
N ALA A 178 -8.87 3.43 1.52
CA ALA A 178 -7.98 4.55 1.78
C ALA A 178 -8.74 5.76 2.35
N TYR A 179 -9.95 6.03 1.85
CA TYR A 179 -10.80 7.10 2.38
C TYR A 179 -11.15 6.87 3.85
N PHE A 180 -11.64 5.69 4.22
CA PHE A 180 -12.01 5.40 5.61
C PHE A 180 -10.79 5.38 6.54
N PHE A 181 -9.65 4.90 6.05
CA PHE A 181 -8.37 5.00 6.76
C PHE A 181 -8.01 6.47 7.06
N ALA A 182 -8.01 7.34 6.05
CA ALA A 182 -7.66 8.74 6.20
C ALA A 182 -8.65 9.53 7.06
N ARG A 183 -9.94 9.23 6.91
CA ARG A 183 -11.01 9.82 7.74
C ARG A 183 -10.82 9.44 9.20
N TYR A 184 -10.56 8.18 9.50
CA TYR A 184 -10.32 7.73 10.87
C TYR A 184 -9.11 8.43 11.49
N LEU A 185 -7.99 8.53 10.77
CA LEU A 185 -6.80 9.26 11.23
C LEU A 185 -7.11 10.74 11.49
N THR A 186 -7.80 11.40 10.56
CA THR A 186 -8.23 12.80 10.71
C THR A 186 -9.07 13.00 11.97
N GLU A 187 -10.04 12.11 12.20
CA GLU A 187 -10.97 12.19 13.33
C GLU A 187 -10.27 12.00 14.68
N HIS A 188 -9.22 11.18 14.76
CA HIS A 188 -8.52 10.90 16.02
C HIS A 188 -7.31 11.81 16.26
N LEU A 189 -6.51 12.08 15.22
CA LEU A 189 -5.32 12.95 15.33
C LEU A 189 -5.68 14.44 15.28
N LYS A 190 -6.84 14.79 14.73
CA LYS A 190 -7.26 16.18 14.47
C LYS A 190 -6.31 16.94 13.54
N VAL A 191 -5.79 16.25 12.53
CA VAL A 191 -4.88 16.78 11.50
C VAL A 191 -5.43 16.53 10.10
N PRO A 192 -5.08 17.34 9.08
CA PRO A 192 -5.33 17.01 7.69
C PRO A 192 -4.59 15.74 7.29
N VAL A 193 -5.20 14.91 6.45
CA VAL A 193 -4.59 13.68 5.94
C VAL A 193 -4.67 13.66 4.42
N GLY A 194 -3.52 13.58 3.77
CA GLY A 194 -3.39 13.36 2.34
C GLY A 194 -3.25 11.87 2.03
N ILE A 195 -3.99 11.37 1.05
CA ILE A 195 -3.81 10.01 0.50
C ILE A 195 -3.37 10.06 -0.96
N LEU A 196 -2.24 9.41 -1.25
CA LEU A 196 -1.74 9.17 -2.59
C LEU A 196 -2.27 7.81 -3.05
N VAL A 197 -3.34 7.78 -3.83
CA VAL A 197 -3.98 6.53 -4.27
C VAL A 197 -3.33 6.05 -5.56
N SER A 198 -2.58 4.95 -5.47
CA SER A 198 -1.89 4.31 -6.59
C SER A 198 -2.20 2.81 -6.60
N ALA A 199 -3.36 2.43 -7.11
CA ALA A 199 -3.84 1.05 -7.14
C ALA A 199 -4.44 0.68 -8.50
N TRP A 200 -4.28 -0.58 -8.91
CA TRP A 200 -4.85 -1.08 -10.17
C TRP A 200 -5.28 -2.55 -10.08
N GLY A 201 -6.57 -2.78 -10.27
CA GLY A 201 -7.22 -4.09 -10.34
C GLY A 201 -6.53 -5.14 -11.20
N GLY A 202 -6.48 -6.37 -10.68
CA GLY A 202 -5.96 -7.54 -11.38
C GLY A 202 -4.44 -7.65 -11.42
N THR A 203 -3.71 -6.61 -11.00
CA THR A 203 -2.24 -6.58 -11.11
C THR A 203 -1.53 -7.46 -10.09
N PRO A 204 -0.49 -8.22 -10.51
CA PRO A 204 0.36 -8.98 -9.60
C PRO A 204 1.48 -8.08 -9.01
N ALA A 205 2.07 -8.42 -7.86
CA ALA A 205 3.07 -7.58 -7.18
C ALA A 205 4.33 -7.26 -8.01
N GLU A 206 4.62 -8.08 -9.02
CA GLU A 206 5.76 -7.91 -9.93
C GLU A 206 5.72 -6.56 -10.65
N VAL A 207 4.54 -6.07 -11.08
CA VAL A 207 4.44 -4.79 -11.81
C VAL A 207 4.77 -3.58 -10.94
N TRP A 208 4.70 -3.76 -9.61
CA TRP A 208 4.98 -2.78 -8.58
C TRP A 208 6.42 -2.86 -8.06
N THR A 209 7.17 -3.87 -8.48
CA THR A 209 8.54 -4.11 -8.04
C THR A 209 9.51 -3.39 -8.99
N PRO A 210 10.29 -2.41 -8.50
CA PRO A 210 11.23 -1.66 -9.34
C PRO A 210 12.37 -2.53 -9.85
N ALA A 211 13.23 -1.93 -10.67
CA ALA A 211 14.53 -2.48 -11.00
C ALA A 211 15.64 -1.76 -10.23
N GLU A 212 16.80 -2.40 -10.08
CA GLU A 212 17.93 -1.80 -9.38
C GLU A 212 18.63 -0.71 -10.22
N VAL A 213 18.54 -0.76 -11.57
CA VAL A 213 19.10 0.27 -12.46
C VAL A 213 18.33 0.35 -13.80
N TRP A 214 17.74 1.52 -14.13
CA TRP A 214 17.22 2.04 -15.44
C TRP A 214 16.49 1.12 -16.46
N THR A 215 16.35 -0.18 -16.20
CA THR A 215 15.62 -1.16 -17.02
C THR A 215 14.59 -1.84 -16.13
N PRO A 216 13.29 -1.81 -16.42
CA PRO A 216 12.27 -2.44 -15.57
C PRO A 216 12.60 -3.91 -15.31
N ALA A 217 12.16 -4.42 -14.16
CA ALA A 217 12.14 -5.83 -13.79
C ALA A 217 13.42 -6.50 -13.27
N GLU A 218 14.57 -5.83 -13.11
CA GLU A 218 15.81 -6.49 -12.68
C GLU A 218 15.70 -7.28 -11.36
N ILE A 219 14.98 -6.75 -10.35
CA ILE A 219 14.75 -7.42 -9.06
C ILE A 219 14.03 -8.76 -9.25
N VAL A 220 13.14 -8.84 -10.23
CA VAL A 220 12.34 -10.04 -10.55
C VAL A 220 13.10 -10.94 -11.52
N GLU A 221 13.64 -10.38 -12.60
CA GLU A 221 14.28 -11.11 -13.70
C GLU A 221 15.62 -11.73 -13.32
N LYS A 222 16.41 -11.09 -12.47
CA LYS A 222 17.69 -11.63 -11.99
C LYS A 222 17.56 -12.56 -10.79
N ASP A 223 16.37 -12.65 -10.20
CA ASP A 223 16.12 -13.53 -9.07
C ASP A 223 15.76 -14.94 -9.56
N GLU A 224 16.56 -15.93 -9.19
CA GLU A 224 16.40 -17.33 -9.63
C GLU A 224 15.05 -17.96 -9.25
N ILE A 225 14.36 -17.41 -8.26
CA ILE A 225 13.04 -17.87 -7.83
C ILE A 225 11.96 -17.04 -8.52
N LEU A 226 12.05 -15.70 -8.48
CA LEU A 226 10.99 -14.82 -9.01
C LEU A 226 10.89 -14.87 -10.53
N SER A 227 12.01 -15.02 -11.24
CA SER A 227 12.05 -15.17 -12.71
C SER A 227 11.27 -16.38 -13.24
N LYS A 228 10.94 -17.35 -12.38
CA LYS A 228 10.17 -18.56 -12.72
C LYS A 228 8.68 -18.41 -12.46
N ASN A 229 8.22 -17.28 -11.90
CA ASN A 229 6.81 -17.02 -11.67
C ASN A 229 6.06 -17.01 -13.00
N LYS A 230 4.89 -17.65 -13.01
CA LYS A 230 4.03 -17.68 -14.21
C LYS A 230 3.04 -16.54 -14.12
N LEU A 231 3.23 -15.52 -14.94
CA LEU A 231 2.31 -14.39 -15.05
C LEU A 231 1.33 -14.65 -16.20
N LYS A 232 0.03 -14.58 -15.90
CA LYS A 232 -1.03 -14.73 -16.90
C LYS A 232 -1.26 -13.39 -17.56
N ASP A 233 -1.22 -13.36 -18.89
CA ASP A 233 -1.48 -12.15 -19.65
C ASP A 233 -2.98 -11.81 -19.70
N TYR A 234 -3.29 -10.52 -19.58
CA TYR A 234 -4.64 -9.99 -19.61
C TYR A 234 -4.65 -8.65 -20.36
N PRO A 235 -5.65 -8.37 -21.21
CA PRO A 235 -5.66 -7.13 -21.99
C PRO A 235 -6.03 -5.88 -21.17
N TRP A 236 -6.48 -6.03 -19.92
CA TRP A 236 -7.06 -4.94 -19.11
C TRP A 236 -6.14 -4.39 -18.02
N TRP A 237 -5.04 -5.07 -17.71
CA TRP A 237 -4.05 -4.63 -16.72
C TRP A 237 -2.67 -5.17 -17.06
N PRO A 238 -1.61 -4.44 -16.69
CA PRO A 238 -0.25 -4.86 -17.01
C PRO A 238 0.19 -6.05 -16.16
N ILE A 239 1.15 -6.80 -16.71
CA ILE A 239 1.85 -7.90 -16.01
C ILE A 239 3.37 -7.80 -16.10
N LYS A 240 3.90 -6.92 -16.96
CA LYS A 240 5.33 -6.72 -17.09
C LYS A 240 5.91 -6.15 -15.79
N PRO A 241 6.92 -6.77 -15.17
CA PRO A 241 7.39 -6.29 -13.88
C PRO A 241 7.91 -4.84 -13.94
N GLY A 242 7.72 -4.09 -12.86
CA GLY A 242 8.14 -2.69 -12.71
C GLY A 242 7.34 -1.63 -13.47
N VAL A 243 6.44 -1.98 -14.40
CA VAL A 243 5.77 -0.96 -15.23
C VAL A 243 4.83 -0.04 -14.45
N LEU A 244 4.22 -0.53 -13.37
CA LEU A 244 3.39 0.31 -12.50
C LEU A 244 4.22 1.03 -11.46
N TYR A 245 5.32 0.46 -10.99
CA TYR A 245 6.28 1.23 -10.19
C TYR A 245 6.71 2.48 -10.95
N ASN A 246 7.14 2.32 -12.21
CA ASN A 246 7.69 3.38 -13.04
C ASN A 246 6.76 4.58 -13.24
N GLN A 247 5.45 4.36 -13.37
CA GLN A 247 4.48 5.42 -13.68
C GLN A 247 3.58 5.76 -12.49
N MET A 248 3.36 4.83 -11.56
CA MET A 248 2.44 5.02 -10.44
C MET A 248 3.12 5.25 -9.09
N ILE A 249 4.41 4.92 -8.94
CA ILE A 249 5.15 5.09 -7.67
C ILE A 249 6.32 6.05 -7.84
N HIS A 250 7.18 5.83 -8.84
CA HIS A 250 8.38 6.63 -9.06
C HIS A 250 8.13 8.14 -9.23
N PRO A 251 7.06 8.62 -9.91
CA PRO A 251 6.77 10.05 -9.96
C PRO A 251 6.45 10.69 -8.61
N LEU A 252 6.06 9.89 -7.62
CA LEU A 252 5.81 10.32 -6.25
C LEU A 252 7.09 10.32 -5.42
N VAL A 253 8.21 9.76 -5.92
CA VAL A 253 9.49 9.83 -5.24
C VAL A 253 10.12 11.22 -5.51
N PRO A 254 10.63 11.95 -4.50
CA PRO A 254 10.73 11.62 -3.07
C PRO A 254 9.72 12.39 -2.19
N TYR A 255 8.43 12.38 -2.53
CA TYR A 255 7.38 12.99 -1.70
C TYR A 255 7.39 12.37 -0.30
N GLN A 256 7.49 13.20 0.73
CA GLN A 256 7.57 12.68 2.10
C GLN A 256 6.23 12.08 2.53
N ILE A 257 6.26 10.83 3.01
CA ILE A 257 5.09 10.09 3.52
C ILE A 257 5.31 9.62 4.97
N ALA A 258 4.22 9.54 5.73
CA ALA A 258 4.14 8.94 7.05
C ALA A 258 4.14 7.41 6.99
N GLY A 259 3.65 6.82 5.90
CA GLY A 259 3.57 5.38 5.73
C GLY A 259 2.87 4.94 4.44
N CYS A 260 2.82 3.64 4.23
CA CYS A 260 2.14 3.01 3.11
C CYS A 260 1.15 1.95 3.61
N ILE A 261 -0.05 1.94 3.04
CA ILE A 261 -1.00 0.82 3.15
C ILE A 261 -1.07 0.04 1.83
N TRP A 262 -0.96 -1.27 1.91
CA TRP A 262 -0.84 -2.19 0.77
C TRP A 262 -1.91 -3.29 0.81
N TYR A 263 -2.79 -3.34 -0.19
CA TYR A 263 -3.78 -4.40 -0.29
C TYR A 263 -3.69 -5.09 -1.65
N GLN A 264 -2.93 -6.19 -1.64
CA GLN A 264 -2.65 -7.00 -2.81
C GLN A 264 -2.31 -8.44 -2.40
N GLY A 265 -2.52 -9.35 -3.34
CA GLY A 265 -2.04 -10.72 -3.27
C GLY A 265 -2.88 -11.64 -4.12
N GLU A 266 -4.15 -11.29 -4.38
CA GLU A 266 -5.09 -12.18 -5.05
C GLU A 266 -4.60 -12.59 -6.43
N SER A 267 -3.87 -11.74 -7.16
CA SER A 267 -3.26 -12.11 -8.46
C SER A 267 -1.97 -12.93 -8.36
N ASN A 268 -1.40 -13.09 -7.16
CA ASN A 268 -0.17 -13.85 -6.92
C ASN A 268 -0.43 -15.22 -6.28
N HIS A 269 -1.68 -15.59 -5.99
CA HIS A 269 -1.95 -16.83 -5.25
C HIS A 269 -1.35 -18.05 -5.96
N GLU A 270 -1.41 -18.16 -7.28
CA GLU A 270 -0.80 -19.27 -8.02
C GLU A 270 0.74 -19.32 -7.94
N ASN A 271 1.39 -18.19 -7.65
CA ASN A 271 2.83 -18.09 -7.38
C ASN A 271 3.10 -17.92 -5.87
N ALA A 272 2.20 -18.41 -5.00
CA ALA A 272 2.29 -18.23 -3.56
C ALA A 272 3.69 -18.46 -2.97
N PRO A 273 4.44 -19.55 -3.26
CA PRO A 273 5.70 -19.84 -2.58
C PRO A 273 6.79 -18.75 -2.67
N SER A 274 6.70 -17.85 -3.64
CA SER A 274 7.69 -16.77 -3.85
C SER A 274 7.22 -15.40 -3.37
N TYR A 275 5.98 -15.29 -2.88
CA TYR A 275 5.34 -14.01 -2.57
C TYR A 275 6.07 -13.19 -1.49
N ALA A 276 6.42 -13.82 -0.36
CA ALA A 276 7.12 -13.11 0.72
C ALA A 276 8.46 -12.54 0.24
N ARG A 277 9.20 -13.29 -0.58
CA ARG A 277 10.46 -12.85 -1.20
C ARG A 277 10.25 -11.65 -2.13
N LEU A 278 9.23 -11.72 -2.98
CA LEU A 278 8.90 -10.66 -3.94
C LEU A 278 8.56 -9.34 -3.22
N VAL A 279 7.58 -9.38 -2.33
CA VAL A 279 7.08 -8.17 -1.68
C VAL A 279 8.12 -7.62 -0.69
N SER A 280 8.93 -8.46 -0.05
CA SER A 280 10.03 -7.97 0.79
C SER A 280 11.03 -7.14 -0.01
N LYS A 281 11.46 -7.64 -1.17
CA LYS A 281 12.35 -6.91 -2.08
C LYS A 281 11.71 -5.64 -2.62
N MET A 282 10.42 -5.67 -2.92
CA MET A 282 9.66 -4.50 -3.36
C MET A 282 9.64 -3.41 -2.29
N VAL A 283 9.33 -3.76 -1.03
CA VAL A 283 9.28 -2.81 0.10
C VAL A 283 10.66 -2.19 0.35
N GLU A 284 11.71 -3.01 0.38
CA GLU A 284 13.09 -2.53 0.56
C GLU A 284 13.51 -1.57 -0.55
N ALA A 285 13.15 -1.89 -1.81
CA ALA A 285 13.47 -1.03 -2.94
C ALA A 285 12.69 0.29 -2.89
N TRP A 286 11.39 0.27 -2.56
CA TRP A 286 10.62 1.51 -2.40
C TRP A 286 11.21 2.38 -1.30
N ARG A 287 11.53 1.81 -0.13
CA ARG A 287 12.16 2.56 0.97
C ARG A 287 13.51 3.15 0.60
N LYS A 288 14.29 2.44 -0.22
CA LYS A 288 15.54 2.94 -0.78
C LYS A 288 15.30 4.17 -1.66
N ASP A 289 14.32 4.10 -2.56
CA ASP A 289 14.03 5.20 -3.48
C ASP A 289 13.44 6.44 -2.77
N PHE A 290 12.58 6.23 -1.78
CA PHE A 290 12.07 7.28 -0.90
C PHE A 290 13.10 7.79 0.14
N GLU A 291 14.28 7.17 0.23
CA GLU A 291 15.33 7.49 1.21
C GLU A 291 14.83 7.45 2.68
N TRP A 292 13.84 6.60 2.98
CA TRP A 292 13.17 6.54 4.28
C TRP A 292 12.58 5.15 4.57
N ASP A 293 12.81 4.62 5.78
CA ASP A 293 12.28 3.32 6.24
C ASP A 293 10.83 3.46 6.77
N PHE A 294 9.91 3.92 5.92
CA PHE A 294 8.51 4.18 6.32
C PHE A 294 7.76 2.90 6.77
N PRO A 295 6.78 3.04 7.69
CA PRO A 295 5.83 1.98 7.99
C PRO A 295 5.13 1.44 6.75
N PHE A 296 5.18 0.13 6.55
CA PHE A 296 4.50 -0.55 5.44
C PHE A 296 3.50 -1.56 5.99
N TYR A 297 2.21 -1.19 5.95
CA TYR A 297 1.13 -2.00 6.52
C TYR A 297 0.31 -2.65 5.42
N TYR A 298 0.02 -3.93 5.56
CA TYR A 298 -0.63 -4.69 4.50
C TYR A 298 -1.81 -5.52 4.98
N VAL A 299 -2.65 -5.93 4.03
CA VAL A 299 -3.87 -6.68 4.28
C VAL A 299 -3.68 -8.13 3.84
N GLN A 300 -3.89 -9.09 4.75
CA GLN A 300 -3.94 -10.51 4.37
C GLN A 300 -5.14 -10.72 3.43
N ILE A 301 -4.97 -11.44 2.31
CA ILE A 301 -6.06 -11.64 1.36
C ILE A 301 -7.26 -12.34 2.03
N ALA A 302 -8.46 -11.94 1.62
CA ALA A 302 -9.69 -12.50 2.14
C ALA A 302 -9.86 -13.98 1.70
N PRO A 303 -10.53 -14.82 2.53
CA PRO A 303 -11.03 -16.11 2.08
C PRO A 303 -11.95 -15.95 0.86
N HIS A 304 -11.70 -16.72 -0.19
CA HIS A 304 -12.48 -16.71 -1.43
C HIS A 304 -12.44 -18.08 -2.11
N THR A 305 -13.51 -18.45 -2.83
CA THR A 305 -13.61 -19.71 -3.58
C THR A 305 -12.92 -19.57 -4.95
N TYR A 306 -11.59 -19.59 -4.96
CA TYR A 306 -10.76 -19.51 -6.17
C TYR A 306 -10.91 -20.74 -7.09
N GLY A 307 -11.30 -21.90 -6.55
CA GLY A 307 -11.21 -23.18 -7.25
C GLY A 307 -9.76 -23.60 -7.48
N ALA A 308 -8.86 -23.16 -6.58
CA ALA A 308 -7.42 -23.33 -6.76
C ALA A 308 -6.97 -24.78 -6.59
N LYS A 309 -6.09 -25.24 -7.48
CA LYS A 309 -5.39 -26.52 -7.29
C LYS A 309 -4.34 -26.35 -6.20
N ASN A 310 -4.16 -27.35 -5.33
CA ASN A 310 -3.12 -27.40 -4.30
C ASN A 310 -3.19 -26.29 -3.24
N ASN A 311 -4.38 -25.72 -2.99
CA ASN A 311 -4.62 -24.80 -1.87
C ASN A 311 -3.71 -23.56 -1.85
N THR A 312 -3.42 -23.02 -3.04
CA THR A 312 -2.52 -21.88 -3.18
C THR A 312 -2.94 -20.59 -2.47
N PRO A 313 -4.25 -20.27 -2.26
CA PRO A 313 -4.65 -19.11 -1.46
C PRO A 313 -4.26 -19.22 0.02
N ALA A 314 -4.33 -20.42 0.62
CA ALA A 314 -3.84 -20.62 1.99
C ALA A 314 -2.32 -20.43 2.08
N LEU A 315 -1.58 -20.96 1.09
CA LEU A 315 -0.13 -20.79 1.01
C LEU A 315 0.26 -19.32 0.84
N LEU A 316 -0.53 -18.54 0.09
CA LEU A 316 -0.29 -17.11 -0.06
C LEU A 316 -0.51 -16.37 1.27
N ARG A 317 -1.59 -16.69 2.01
CA ARG A 317 -1.84 -16.11 3.34
C ARG A 317 -0.72 -16.45 4.33
N GLU A 318 -0.19 -17.67 4.27
CA GLU A 318 1.01 -18.09 5.01
C GLU A 318 2.23 -17.25 4.62
N GLN A 319 2.45 -16.96 3.34
CA GLN A 319 3.54 -16.06 2.92
C GLN A 319 3.34 -14.61 3.40
N GLN A 320 2.10 -14.11 3.40
CA GLN A 320 1.79 -12.79 3.96
C GLN A 320 2.10 -12.74 5.46
N GLU A 321 1.83 -13.81 6.21
CA GLU A 321 2.24 -13.91 7.62
C GLU A 321 3.76 -13.97 7.78
N LEU A 322 4.46 -14.76 6.96
CA LEU A 322 5.93 -14.89 7.01
C LEU A 322 6.66 -13.55 6.83
N MET A 323 6.07 -12.60 6.08
CA MET A 323 6.64 -11.26 5.91
C MET A 323 6.81 -10.48 7.22
N LEU A 324 5.97 -10.73 8.24
CA LEU A 324 6.06 -10.06 9.55
C LEU A 324 7.42 -10.27 10.23
N GLY A 325 8.08 -11.40 9.95
CA GLY A 325 9.41 -11.73 10.48
C GLY A 325 10.58 -11.40 9.55
N GLN A 326 10.33 -10.95 8.31
CA GLN A 326 11.35 -10.75 7.28
C GLN A 326 11.69 -9.27 7.07
N VAL A 327 10.70 -8.37 7.17
CA VAL A 327 10.88 -6.95 6.86
C VAL A 327 10.52 -6.10 8.06
N LYS A 328 11.47 -5.28 8.51
CA LYS A 328 11.26 -4.36 9.64
C LYS A 328 10.20 -3.31 9.31
N ASN A 329 9.62 -2.73 10.35
CA ASN A 329 8.60 -1.67 10.22
C ASN A 329 7.44 -2.08 9.30
N THR A 330 7.08 -3.36 9.32
CA THR A 330 5.90 -3.89 8.63
C THR A 330 4.91 -4.45 9.65
N ALA A 331 3.64 -4.45 9.27
CA ALA A 331 2.58 -5.08 10.04
C ALA A 331 1.42 -5.46 9.12
N MET A 332 0.61 -6.41 9.56
CA MET A 332 -0.48 -6.98 8.77
C MET A 332 -1.78 -6.89 9.54
N ILE A 333 -2.88 -6.60 8.84
CA ILE A 333 -4.23 -6.86 9.35
C ILE A 333 -4.80 -8.10 8.67
N ASN A 334 -5.52 -8.92 9.43
CA ASN A 334 -6.38 -9.97 8.90
C ASN A 334 -7.80 -9.42 8.76
N ILE A 335 -8.52 -9.89 7.76
CA ILE A 335 -9.88 -9.45 7.41
C ILE A 335 -10.82 -10.62 7.14
N SER A 336 -10.46 -11.84 7.54
CA SER A 336 -11.26 -13.04 7.27
C SER A 336 -12.67 -13.00 7.88
N ASP A 337 -12.87 -12.18 8.90
CA ASP A 337 -14.16 -11.87 9.54
C ASP A 337 -14.98 -10.80 8.82
N LEU A 338 -14.39 -10.07 7.87
CA LEU A 338 -15.01 -8.96 7.14
C LEU A 338 -15.52 -9.38 5.75
N VAL A 339 -15.69 -10.69 5.53
CA VAL A 339 -16.15 -11.28 4.26
C VAL A 339 -17.61 -11.73 4.38
N GLU A 340 -18.48 -11.16 3.56
CA GLU A 340 -19.91 -11.47 3.56
C GLU A 340 -20.24 -12.66 2.64
N ASN A 341 -19.48 -12.81 1.56
CA ASN A 341 -19.70 -13.84 0.55
C ASN A 341 -18.37 -14.30 -0.02
N VAL A 342 -17.97 -15.54 0.27
CA VAL A 342 -16.70 -16.13 -0.20
C VAL A 342 -16.67 -16.38 -1.71
N LYS A 343 -17.79 -16.23 -2.43
CA LYS A 343 -17.82 -16.26 -3.91
C LYS A 343 -17.54 -14.89 -4.52
N ASP A 344 -17.54 -13.83 -3.71
CA ASP A 344 -17.10 -12.51 -4.10
C ASP A 344 -15.64 -12.35 -3.65
N ILE A 345 -14.77 -11.98 -4.59
CA ILE A 345 -13.34 -11.76 -4.29
C ILE A 345 -13.11 -10.36 -3.68
N HIS A 346 -14.15 -9.52 -3.64
CA HIS A 346 -14.11 -8.15 -3.17
C HIS A 346 -14.96 -7.97 -1.90
N PRO A 347 -14.37 -8.16 -0.69
CA PRO A 347 -15.07 -7.91 0.57
C PRO A 347 -15.68 -6.50 0.60
N ARG A 348 -16.97 -6.38 0.90
CA ARG A 348 -17.70 -5.11 0.70
C ARG A 348 -17.58 -4.17 1.90
N ASN A 349 -17.23 -4.68 3.08
CA ASN A 349 -17.00 -3.88 4.29
C ASN A 349 -15.64 -3.13 4.26
N LYS A 350 -15.46 -2.26 3.26
CA LYS A 350 -14.24 -1.44 3.08
C LYS A 350 -13.99 -0.46 4.23
N ARG A 351 -15.06 -0.07 4.94
CA ARG A 351 -14.96 0.76 6.15
C ARG A 351 -14.20 0.05 7.25
N ALA A 352 -14.63 -1.14 7.66
CA ALA A 352 -13.97 -1.88 8.73
C ALA A 352 -12.51 -2.23 8.36
N ILE A 353 -12.21 -2.50 7.09
CA ILE A 353 -10.83 -2.74 6.62
C ILE A 353 -9.97 -1.47 6.78
N GLY A 354 -10.47 -0.32 6.31
CA GLY A 354 -9.76 0.97 6.43
C GLY A 354 -9.58 1.41 7.88
N GLU A 355 -10.60 1.25 8.72
CA GLU A 355 -10.54 1.57 10.15
C GLU A 355 -9.59 0.63 10.90
N ARG A 356 -9.53 -0.67 10.56
CA ARG A 356 -8.57 -1.61 11.18
C ARG A 356 -7.13 -1.29 10.82
N LEU A 357 -6.84 -0.89 9.57
CA LEU A 357 -5.54 -0.33 9.18
C LEU A 357 -5.23 0.96 9.94
N ALA A 358 -6.24 1.81 10.18
CA ALA A 358 -6.05 3.06 10.91
C ALA A 358 -5.76 2.80 12.39
N CYS A 359 -6.44 1.86 13.06
CA CYS A 359 -6.10 1.43 14.42
C CYS A 359 -4.65 0.96 14.53
N LEU A 360 -4.18 0.19 13.55
CA LEU A 360 -2.77 -0.24 13.46
C LEU A 360 -1.82 0.97 13.35
N ALA A 361 -2.12 1.94 12.49
CA ALA A 361 -1.30 3.15 12.35
C ALA A 361 -1.35 4.05 13.59
N MET A 362 -2.52 4.25 14.19
CA MET A 362 -2.73 5.00 15.43
C MET A 362 -1.82 4.47 16.54
N ASP A 363 -1.75 3.16 16.73
CA ASP A 363 -0.89 2.55 17.74
C ASP A 363 0.60 2.62 17.36
N LYS A 364 0.98 2.06 16.20
CA LYS A 364 2.39 1.86 15.84
C LYS A 364 3.13 3.13 15.40
N VAL A 365 2.44 4.09 14.78
CA VAL A 365 3.06 5.33 14.28
C VAL A 365 2.86 6.47 15.27
N TYR A 366 1.66 6.59 15.84
CA TYR A 366 1.28 7.74 16.66
C TYR A 366 1.22 7.46 18.16
N GLY A 367 1.47 6.21 18.60
CA GLY A 367 1.48 5.83 20.02
C GLY A 367 0.11 5.94 20.71
N GLN A 368 -0.97 5.87 19.93
CA GLN A 368 -2.35 6.05 20.39
C GLN A 368 -3.17 4.79 20.08
N PHE A 369 -3.33 3.91 21.07
CA PHE A 369 -4.19 2.74 20.91
C PHE A 369 -5.67 3.15 20.88
N THR A 370 -6.31 3.01 19.71
CA THR A 370 -7.75 3.34 19.53
C THR A 370 -8.63 2.12 19.31
N GLY A 371 -8.05 0.95 19.07
CA GLY A 371 -8.79 -0.30 18.86
C GLY A 371 -7.89 -1.47 18.50
N ALA A 372 -8.41 -2.69 18.65
CA ALA A 372 -7.69 -3.90 18.28
C ALA A 372 -7.53 -4.03 16.76
N TYR A 373 -6.35 -4.49 16.34
CA TYR A 373 -6.01 -4.71 14.92
C TYR A 373 -5.19 -5.99 14.70
N GLU A 374 -4.59 -6.54 15.76
CA GLU A 374 -3.70 -7.69 15.70
C GLU A 374 -4.49 -9.00 15.79
N SER A 375 -4.16 -9.94 14.91
CA SER A 375 -4.72 -11.28 14.91
C SER A 375 -3.74 -12.27 15.55
N PRO A 376 -4.21 -13.18 16.42
CA PRO A 376 -3.35 -14.22 16.99
C PRO A 376 -2.76 -15.13 15.91
N CYS A 377 -1.50 -15.50 16.07
CA CYS A 377 -0.80 -16.48 15.24
C CYS A 377 -0.46 -17.76 16.02
N LEU A 378 -0.09 -18.82 15.30
CA LEU A 378 0.32 -20.09 15.89
C LEU A 378 1.65 -19.92 16.63
N HIS A 379 1.69 -20.29 17.92
CA HIS A 379 2.91 -20.30 18.71
C HIS A 379 3.52 -21.71 18.83
N ASP A 380 2.73 -22.68 19.28
CA ASP A 380 3.19 -24.06 19.50
C ASP A 380 2.02 -25.04 19.34
N ALA A 381 2.34 -26.29 18.99
CA ALA A 381 1.39 -27.40 18.97
C ALA A 381 2.05 -28.70 19.41
N ARG A 382 1.52 -29.33 20.46
CA ARG A 382 2.11 -30.53 21.06
C ARG A 382 1.07 -31.46 21.68
N VAL A 383 1.44 -32.73 21.85
CA VAL A 383 0.63 -33.70 22.58
C VAL A 383 0.79 -33.48 24.08
N VAL A 384 -0.32 -33.26 24.79
CA VAL A 384 -0.39 -33.19 26.24
C VAL A 384 -1.43 -34.19 26.75
N LYS A 385 -0.95 -35.27 27.38
CA LYS A 385 -1.78 -36.40 27.85
C LYS A 385 -2.60 -37.02 26.70
N ARG A 386 -3.90 -36.72 26.62
CA ARG A 386 -4.85 -37.27 25.63
C ARG A 386 -5.35 -36.22 24.64
N ASN A 387 -4.74 -35.03 24.62
CA ASN A 387 -5.12 -33.92 23.76
C ASN A 387 -3.93 -33.43 22.95
N LEU A 388 -4.19 -32.87 21.77
CA LEU A 388 -3.31 -31.89 21.15
C LEU A 388 -3.62 -30.53 21.77
N GLU A 389 -2.60 -29.89 22.33
CA GLU A 389 -2.67 -28.52 22.80
C GLU A 389 -2.02 -27.62 21.75
N VAL A 390 -2.83 -26.77 21.13
CA VAL A 390 -2.38 -25.72 20.20
C VAL A 390 -2.44 -24.40 20.93
N THR A 391 -1.31 -23.70 21.04
CA THR A 391 -1.22 -22.41 21.72
C THR A 391 -1.01 -21.32 20.68
N LEU A 392 -1.74 -20.22 20.85
CA LEU A 392 -1.64 -19.03 20.01
C LEU A 392 -0.92 -17.92 20.77
N GLU A 393 -0.19 -17.07 20.06
CA GLU A 393 0.43 -15.85 20.59
C GLU A 393 -0.18 -14.59 19.97
N GLY A 394 0.13 -13.43 20.57
CA GLY A 394 -0.44 -12.12 20.22
C GLY A 394 -1.07 -11.41 21.41
N ASN A 395 -1.51 -10.17 21.20
CA ASN A 395 -2.09 -9.31 22.23
C ASN A 395 -3.60 -9.59 22.49
N PHE A 396 -3.88 -10.61 23.31
CA PHE A 396 -5.22 -10.99 23.75
C PHE A 396 -5.13 -11.81 25.04
N ASN A 397 -6.25 -12.13 25.70
CA ASN A 397 -6.27 -12.95 26.92
C ASN A 397 -6.96 -14.30 26.74
N THR A 398 -8.09 -14.30 26.02
CA THR A 398 -8.95 -15.48 25.89
C THR A 398 -9.47 -15.65 24.48
N LEU A 399 -9.66 -16.90 24.07
CA LEU A 399 -10.38 -17.26 22.85
C LEU A 399 -11.84 -17.59 23.14
N HIS A 400 -12.71 -17.21 22.22
CA HIS A 400 -14.07 -17.71 22.12
C HIS A 400 -14.38 -18.14 20.68
N SER A 401 -15.53 -18.80 20.47
CA SER A 401 -16.01 -19.22 19.16
C SER A 401 -17.37 -18.61 18.90
N THR A 402 -17.58 -18.05 17.71
CA THR A 402 -18.88 -17.52 17.28
C THR A 402 -19.91 -18.62 16.98
N THR A 403 -19.45 -19.88 16.93
CA THR A 403 -20.27 -21.08 16.72
C THR A 403 -20.06 -22.09 17.85
N LYS A 404 -21.03 -23.01 18.03
CA LYS A 404 -20.96 -24.06 19.07
C LYS A 404 -19.75 -24.99 18.93
N GLU A 405 -19.41 -25.33 17.70
CA GLU A 405 -18.19 -26.09 17.35
C GLU A 405 -17.22 -25.14 16.65
N VAL A 406 -15.92 -25.40 16.74
CA VAL A 406 -14.91 -24.53 16.10
C VAL A 406 -14.92 -24.76 14.58
N THR A 407 -15.46 -23.81 13.83
CA THR A 407 -15.46 -23.83 12.37
C THR A 407 -14.06 -23.58 11.84
N GLY A 408 -13.62 -24.41 10.89
CA GLY A 408 -12.33 -24.31 10.23
C GLY A 408 -11.20 -25.10 10.88
N LEU A 409 -11.46 -25.80 12.00
CA LEU A 409 -10.47 -26.64 12.67
C LEU A 409 -10.50 -28.09 12.17
N THR A 410 -9.38 -28.57 11.64
CA THR A 410 -9.23 -29.97 11.22
C THR A 410 -7.90 -30.55 11.69
N VAL A 411 -7.86 -31.88 11.82
CA VAL A 411 -6.64 -32.64 12.08
C VAL A 411 -6.44 -33.67 10.98
N VAL A 412 -5.23 -33.73 10.43
CA VAL A 412 -4.76 -34.86 9.63
C VAL A 412 -4.00 -35.80 10.54
N ASP A 413 -4.32 -37.08 10.46
CA ASP A 413 -3.65 -38.14 11.20
C ASP A 413 -2.83 -39.02 10.23
N CYS A 414 -2.27 -40.14 10.68
CA CYS A 414 -1.44 -41.02 9.84
C CYS A 414 -2.16 -41.57 8.59
N THR A 415 -3.50 -41.52 8.54
CA THR A 415 -4.28 -41.93 7.36
C THR A 415 -4.22 -40.91 6.23
N GLY A 416 -3.74 -39.68 6.52
CA GLY A 416 -3.69 -38.58 5.58
C GLY A 416 -5.04 -37.89 5.35
N LYS A 417 -6.12 -38.33 5.99
CA LYS A 417 -7.45 -37.71 5.86
C LYS A 417 -7.61 -36.55 6.85
N GLN A 418 -8.06 -35.39 6.36
CA GLN A 418 -8.53 -34.30 7.22
C GLN A 418 -9.83 -34.69 7.92
N VAL A 419 -9.83 -34.63 9.25
CA VAL A 419 -10.97 -34.90 10.11
C VAL A 419 -11.34 -33.60 10.83
N ALA A 420 -12.62 -33.19 10.71
CA ALA A 420 -13.14 -32.09 11.52
C ALA A 420 -13.17 -32.51 12.99
N VAL A 421 -12.70 -31.64 13.87
CA VAL A 421 -12.59 -31.91 15.30
C VAL A 421 -13.18 -30.76 16.09
N ASN A 422 -13.62 -31.05 17.32
CA ASN A 422 -13.98 -30.02 18.26
C ASN A 422 -12.82 -29.76 19.23
N ALA A 423 -12.74 -28.55 19.78
CA ALA A 423 -11.71 -28.15 20.72
C ALA A 423 -12.32 -27.47 21.94
N ARG A 424 -11.77 -27.76 23.11
CA ARG A 424 -12.03 -26.95 24.31
C ARG A 424 -11.08 -25.76 24.32
N LEU A 425 -11.63 -24.55 24.39
CA LEU A 425 -10.85 -23.32 24.50
C LEU A 425 -10.46 -23.09 25.96
N LYS A 426 -9.20 -22.75 26.21
CA LYS A 426 -8.68 -22.41 27.54
C LYS A 426 -7.61 -21.32 27.42
N GLY A 427 -7.94 -20.09 27.81
CA GLY A 427 -7.03 -18.94 27.65
C GLY A 427 -6.66 -18.77 26.18
N LYS A 428 -5.36 -18.86 25.87
CA LYS A 428 -4.80 -18.76 24.51
C LYS A 428 -4.67 -20.10 23.76
N SER A 429 -5.18 -21.19 24.33
CA SER A 429 -4.95 -22.53 23.81
C SER A 429 -6.24 -23.25 23.42
N LEU A 430 -6.13 -24.09 22.39
CA LEU A 430 -7.12 -25.07 21.95
C LEU A 430 -6.70 -26.45 22.43
N GLN A 431 -7.60 -27.15 23.10
CA GLN A 431 -7.40 -28.54 23.54
C GLN A 431 -8.25 -29.47 22.68
N ILE A 432 -7.62 -30.17 21.75
CA ILE A 432 -8.24 -31.07 20.78
C ILE A 432 -8.12 -32.51 21.27
N PRO A 433 -9.22 -33.22 21.56
CA PRO A 433 -9.16 -34.61 21.98
C PRO A 433 -8.58 -35.52 20.89
N LEU A 434 -7.65 -36.40 21.26
CA LEU A 434 -7.01 -37.36 20.33
C LEU A 434 -7.82 -38.65 20.11
N ARG A 435 -9.03 -38.75 20.68
CA ARG A 435 -9.83 -39.97 20.62
C ARG A 435 -10.16 -40.32 19.17
N GLY A 436 -9.65 -41.47 18.71
CA GLY A 436 -9.90 -41.97 17.35
C GLY A 436 -8.91 -41.49 16.29
N LEU A 437 -7.91 -40.69 16.66
CA LEU A 437 -6.85 -40.20 15.76
C LEU A 437 -5.53 -40.93 16.02
N LYS A 438 -4.74 -41.19 14.97
CA LYS A 438 -3.44 -41.86 15.07
C LYS A 438 -2.28 -40.96 14.64
N ALA A 439 -1.22 -40.93 15.45
CA ALA A 439 -0.01 -40.15 15.16
C ALA A 439 0.68 -40.63 13.86
N PRO A 440 1.38 -39.74 13.12
CA PRO A 440 1.58 -38.32 13.41
C PRO A 440 0.34 -37.46 13.16
N TYR A 441 0.25 -36.34 13.86
CA TYR A 441 -0.85 -35.37 13.74
C TYR A 441 -0.39 -34.09 13.03
N GLN A 442 -1.29 -33.46 12.30
CA GLN A 442 -1.10 -32.12 11.77
C GLN A 442 -2.40 -31.33 11.92
N VAL A 443 -2.35 -30.19 12.60
CA VAL A 443 -3.53 -29.35 12.86
C VAL A 443 -3.58 -28.25 11.81
N TYR A 444 -4.78 -27.98 11.31
CA TYR A 444 -5.07 -26.90 10.39
C TYR A 444 -6.21 -26.06 10.95
N TYR A 445 -6.07 -24.74 10.89
CA TYR A 445 -7.16 -23.81 11.16
C TYR A 445 -7.33 -22.89 9.95
N CYS A 446 -8.47 -22.98 9.28
CA CYS A 446 -8.83 -22.21 8.09
C CYS A 446 -7.75 -22.21 6.99
N PHE A 447 -6.88 -23.21 6.97
CA PHE A 447 -5.80 -23.37 5.99
C PHE A 447 -6.37 -24.01 4.71
N ASP A 448 -7.32 -23.32 4.11
CA ASP A 448 -7.99 -23.64 2.86
C ASP A 448 -8.22 -22.35 2.06
N GLU A 449 -9.01 -22.36 1.00
CA GLU A 449 -9.22 -21.16 0.19
C GLU A 449 -10.27 -20.18 0.76
N ALA A 450 -11.31 -20.66 1.44
CA ALA A 450 -12.55 -19.92 1.62
C ALA A 450 -13.21 -20.00 3.01
N THR A 451 -12.74 -20.83 3.93
CA THR A 451 -13.40 -20.99 5.23
C THR A 451 -13.26 -19.73 6.07
N ILE A 452 -14.41 -19.17 6.47
CA ILE A 452 -14.49 -18.13 7.51
C ILE A 452 -14.50 -18.83 8.88
N GLY A 453 -13.39 -18.72 9.60
CA GLY A 453 -13.21 -19.36 10.90
C GLY A 453 -14.02 -18.71 12.02
N SER A 454 -14.40 -19.51 13.02
CA SER A 454 -15.23 -19.04 14.14
C SER A 454 -14.44 -18.53 15.35
N LEU A 455 -13.13 -18.78 15.44
CA LEU A 455 -12.33 -18.34 16.58
C LEU A 455 -12.13 -16.83 16.59
N ARG A 456 -12.31 -16.25 17.78
CA ARG A 456 -12.16 -14.82 18.06
C ARG A 456 -11.43 -14.60 19.38
N THR A 457 -10.72 -13.48 19.48
CA THR A 457 -10.15 -13.01 20.76
C THR A 457 -11.21 -12.36 21.65
N ASP A 458 -10.83 -11.94 22.86
CA ASP A 458 -11.66 -11.09 23.73
C ASP A 458 -11.96 -9.71 23.12
N ALA A 459 -11.16 -9.26 22.14
CA ALA A 459 -11.40 -8.05 21.36
C ALA A 459 -12.05 -8.32 19.98
N ASP A 460 -12.63 -9.51 19.80
CA ASP A 460 -13.31 -9.96 18.57
C ASP A 460 -12.42 -9.99 17.31
N MET A 461 -11.10 -10.11 17.46
CA MET A 461 -10.19 -10.27 16.33
C MET A 461 -10.16 -11.73 15.85
N PRO A 462 -10.19 -11.99 14.53
CA PRO A 462 -10.05 -13.35 14.00
C PRO A 462 -8.64 -13.90 14.25
N VAL A 463 -8.53 -15.22 14.46
CA VAL A 463 -7.26 -15.95 14.47
C VAL A 463 -6.74 -16.10 13.04
N LEU A 464 -5.41 -15.97 12.84
CA LEU A 464 -4.79 -16.19 11.54
C LEU A 464 -4.93 -17.66 11.09
N PRO A 465 -5.09 -17.92 9.79
CA PRO A 465 -5.04 -19.28 9.27
C PRO A 465 -3.66 -19.89 9.51
N PHE A 466 -3.60 -21.16 9.94
CA PHE A 466 -2.32 -21.83 10.17
C PHE A 466 -2.37 -23.32 9.87
N ARG A 467 -1.19 -23.90 9.66
CA ARG A 467 -0.94 -25.33 9.74
C ARG A 467 0.25 -25.59 10.66
N THR A 468 0.22 -26.69 11.40
CA THR A 468 1.36 -27.11 12.23
C THR A 468 2.38 -27.90 11.39
N ALA A 469 3.59 -28.09 11.91
CA ALA A 469 4.43 -29.22 11.51
C ALA A 469 3.75 -30.55 11.88
N LYS A 470 4.30 -31.68 11.42
CA LYS A 470 3.88 -33.00 11.90
C LYS A 470 4.27 -33.15 13.38
N ILE A 471 3.30 -33.55 14.18
CA ILE A 471 3.41 -33.74 15.63
C ILE A 471 3.46 -35.23 15.90
N GLU A 472 4.61 -35.71 16.34
CA GLU A 472 4.82 -37.10 16.75
C GLU A 472 4.43 -37.31 18.22
N VAL A 473 4.09 -38.55 18.57
CA VAL A 473 3.98 -38.97 19.98
C VAL A 473 5.36 -39.42 20.40
N LYS A 474 6.01 -38.66 21.29
CA LYS A 474 7.27 -39.07 21.93
C LYS A 474 7.04 -40.23 22.90
#